data_AF-A0A838Y4R6-F1
#
_entry.id   AF-A0A838Y4R6-F1
#
_cell.length_a   1.000
_cell.length_b   1.000
_cell.length_c   1.000
_cell.angle_alpha   90.00
_cell.angle_beta   90.00
_cell.angle_gamma   90.00
#
_symmetry.space_group_name_H-M   'P 1'
#
loop_
_entity.id
_entity.type
_entity.pdbx_description
1 polymer ?
#
loop_
_entity_poly.entity_id
_entity_poly.type
_entity_poly.pdbx_seq_one_letter_code
_entity_poly.pdbx_strand_id
1 'polypeptide(L)'
;MKATKYQVFLSSTYSDLVDEREGIIKAVLEMYNIPIGMEMFSAEDEDQWEIIRRTIEVSDYYILVLGLRYGTKTSDGISFTQKEYQYALEKKIPILAFVMNDTVPLSKEKRDDDLSEICKFREMVLTNSKMAQFWEAKDQLVKSVSISLMKQIMQKPGIGWVRGSNAGNEEALSNELTALSKENRDLRDRLMELESKLSLKLPIIDVMVKPSAFDGALSSYVPVEMVVPIGPEDVDLFLRDYVSGDDLELYNNSIPKQDELDRYNSECERIFKIKNNSMPLVIEVSNMGTSKANNLYVDVVFSPGIFVFDGNEEFSMPVSPIPKNPLERARAKYYGARVRGLDLYDKKRQDILDNLFNARSAISPSASIIPRIPKINRDWDTWLDGGKVTIKMDELLHTRSKIFSDRYKMCFLFSGKHSVIIKIICEEYGEVESKFVEFEV
;
A
#
# COMPACT_ATOMS: atom_id res chain seq x y z
N MET A 1 23.48 12.17 43.52
CA MET A 1 22.80 13.48 43.48
C MET A 1 23.64 14.41 42.63
N LYS A 2 23.04 15.08 41.63
CA LYS A 2 23.73 16.11 40.85
C LYS A 2 24.04 17.24 41.83
N ALA A 3 25.32 17.45 42.16
CA ALA A 3 25.74 18.46 43.14
C ALA A 3 25.76 19.85 42.46
N THR A 4 24.59 20.30 42.02
CA THR A 4 24.40 21.63 41.45
C THR A 4 24.46 22.65 42.58
N LYS A 5 25.34 23.65 42.46
CA LYS A 5 25.45 24.77 43.38
C LYS A 5 24.77 25.98 42.76
N TYR A 6 24.03 26.77 43.53
CA TYR A 6 23.36 27.94 42.98
C TYR A 6 24.09 29.22 43.32
N GLN A 7 24.10 30.18 42.40
CA GLN A 7 24.60 31.51 42.65
C GLN A 7 23.49 32.42 43.18
N VAL A 8 23.75 33.08 44.30
CA VAL A 8 22.74 33.87 45.02
C VAL A 8 23.26 35.29 45.19
N PHE A 9 22.62 36.25 44.51
CA PHE A 9 22.96 37.66 44.61
C PHE A 9 22.32 38.27 45.85
N LEU A 10 23.11 38.93 46.71
CA LEU A 10 22.65 39.61 47.92
C LEU A 10 22.69 41.14 47.75
N SER A 11 21.52 41.72 47.50
CA SER A 11 21.31 43.15 47.40
C SER A 11 20.80 43.74 48.72
N SER A 12 21.50 44.77 49.21
CA SER A 12 21.06 45.61 50.32
C SER A 12 21.92 46.88 50.38
N THR A 13 21.59 47.80 51.27
CA THR A 13 22.56 48.80 51.72
C THR A 13 23.69 48.13 52.52
N TYR A 14 24.86 48.76 52.57
CA TYR A 14 26.06 48.16 53.17
C TYR A 14 26.25 48.57 54.63
N SER A 15 26.54 49.85 54.89
CA SER A 15 27.05 50.32 56.18
C SER A 15 26.13 50.06 57.38
N ASP A 16 24.82 49.98 57.18
CA ASP A 16 23.82 49.75 58.22
C ASP A 16 23.52 48.26 58.48
N LEU A 17 23.83 47.39 57.51
CA LEU A 17 23.44 45.97 57.49
C LEU A 17 24.64 45.00 57.43
N VAL A 18 25.84 45.44 57.80
CA VAL A 18 27.07 44.62 57.71
C VAL A 18 26.90 43.29 58.43
N ASP A 19 26.42 43.30 59.68
CA ASP A 19 26.24 42.11 60.50
C ASP A 19 25.21 41.14 59.87
N GLU A 20 24.11 41.68 59.36
CA GLU A 20 23.04 40.92 58.70
C GLU A 20 23.53 40.28 57.41
N ARG A 21 24.27 41.03 56.59
CA ARG A 21 24.87 40.54 55.33
C ARG A 21 25.83 39.40 55.58
N GLU A 22 26.74 39.54 56.54
CA GLU A 22 27.67 38.45 56.91
C GLU A 22 26.92 37.18 57.33
N GLY A 23 25.84 37.32 58.11
CA GLY A 23 25.00 36.20 58.52
C GLY A 23 24.35 35.48 57.33
N ILE A 24 23.83 36.22 56.36
CA ILE A 24 23.22 35.67 55.15
C ILE A 24 24.27 34.99 54.27
N ILE A 25 25.41 35.63 54.03
CA ILE A 25 26.51 35.07 53.25
C ILE A 25 26.96 33.72 53.85
N LYS A 26 27.16 33.69 55.18
CA LYS A 26 27.52 32.47 55.89
C LYS A 26 26.45 31.38 55.71
N ALA A 27 25.18 31.72 55.85
CA ALA A 27 24.09 30.75 55.66
C ALA A 27 24.02 30.18 54.24
N VAL A 28 24.25 31.01 53.21
CA VAL A 28 24.28 30.57 51.81
C VAL A 28 25.47 29.60 51.56
N LEU A 29 26.64 29.90 52.15
CA LEU A 29 27.81 29.02 52.09
C LEU A 29 27.59 27.68 52.82
N GLU A 30 26.95 27.71 53.99
CA GLU A 30 26.59 26.51 54.76
C GLU A 30 25.59 25.62 54.00
N MET A 31 24.79 26.21 53.11
CA MET A 31 23.93 25.50 52.16
C MET A 31 24.68 24.99 50.91
N TYR A 32 26.02 25.12 50.85
CA TYR A 32 26.88 24.78 49.72
C TYR A 32 26.59 25.55 48.41
N ASN A 33 25.94 26.71 48.53
CA ASN A 33 25.69 27.64 47.41
C ASN A 33 26.74 28.75 47.36
N ILE A 34 26.73 29.54 46.31
CA ILE A 34 27.72 30.59 46.01
C ILE A 34 27.06 31.95 46.28
N PRO A 35 27.31 32.61 47.42
CA PRO A 35 26.83 33.97 47.62
C PRO A 35 27.68 34.95 46.81
N ILE A 36 27.03 35.93 46.19
CA ILE A 36 27.70 37.09 45.61
C ILE A 36 27.05 38.36 46.14
N GLY A 37 27.88 39.29 46.57
CA GLY A 37 27.48 40.61 47.03
C GLY A 37 28.60 41.60 46.74
N MET A 38 28.41 42.84 47.18
CA MET A 38 29.37 43.92 46.97
C MET A 38 30.74 43.67 47.61
N GLU A 39 30.82 42.75 48.57
CA GLU A 39 32.04 42.31 49.25
C GLU A 39 33.02 41.57 48.34
N MET A 40 32.51 41.00 47.25
CA MET A 40 33.31 40.22 46.29
C MET A 40 33.76 41.07 45.09
N PHE A 41 33.30 42.32 44.98
CA PHE A 41 33.72 43.22 43.91
C PHE A 41 35.12 43.77 44.20
N SER A 42 36.06 43.54 43.28
CA SER A 42 37.44 44.00 43.39
C SER A 42 37.60 45.40 42.78
N ALA A 43 38.73 46.06 43.08
CA ALA A 43 39.09 47.32 42.43
C ALA A 43 39.47 47.04 40.96
N GLU A 44 38.49 47.18 40.06
CA GLU A 44 38.64 46.98 38.62
C GLU A 44 38.41 48.31 37.86
N ASP A 45 39.04 48.45 36.69
CA ASP A 45 38.93 49.63 35.79
C ASP A 45 37.65 49.57 34.94
N GLU A 46 36.51 49.25 35.57
CA GLU A 46 35.20 49.13 34.92
C GLU A 46 34.10 49.81 35.77
N ASP A 47 33.05 50.31 35.12
CA ASP A 47 31.92 50.95 35.79
C ASP A 47 31.26 49.98 36.79
N GLN A 48 31.14 50.38 38.06
CA GLN A 48 30.58 49.56 39.14
C GLN A 48 29.20 48.97 38.79
N TRP A 49 28.38 49.72 38.04
CA TRP A 49 27.07 49.26 37.59
C TRP A 49 27.14 48.13 36.55
N GLU A 50 28.14 48.12 35.66
CA GLU A 50 28.33 47.04 34.69
C GLU A 50 28.67 45.71 35.38
N ILE A 51 29.55 45.76 36.39
CA ILE A 51 29.92 44.60 37.22
C ILE A 51 28.69 44.03 37.92
N ILE A 52 27.93 44.90 38.60
CA ILE A 52 26.68 44.53 39.29
C ILE A 52 25.71 43.89 38.29
N ARG A 53 25.51 44.50 37.13
CA ARG A 53 24.59 44.03 36.10
C ARG A 53 24.91 42.62 35.64
N ARG A 54 26.15 42.38 35.20
CA ARG A 54 26.60 41.05 34.73
C ARG A 54 26.45 39.99 35.82
N THR A 55 26.78 40.37 37.05
CA THR A 55 26.67 39.48 38.21
C THR A 55 25.22 39.09 38.52
N ILE A 56 24.29 40.05 38.42
CA ILE A 56 22.86 39.76 38.56
C ILE A 56 22.41 38.79 37.46
N GLU A 57 22.79 39.03 36.20
CA GLU A 57 22.37 38.18 35.07
C GLU A 57 22.81 36.71 35.20
N VAL A 58 24.00 36.45 35.77
CA VAL A 58 24.50 35.08 35.97
C VAL A 58 24.05 34.44 37.29
N SER A 59 23.26 35.14 38.10
CA SER A 59 22.75 34.64 39.39
C SER A 59 21.44 33.88 39.24
N ASP A 60 21.30 32.76 39.94
CA ASP A 60 20.09 31.93 39.92
C ASP A 60 18.97 32.52 40.80
N TYR A 61 19.36 33.19 41.88
CA TYR A 61 18.44 33.77 42.86
C TYR A 61 18.92 35.15 43.29
N TYR A 62 17.97 36.05 43.54
CA TYR A 62 18.23 37.40 44.02
C TYR A 62 17.58 37.58 45.38
N ILE A 63 18.36 37.94 46.39
CA ILE A 63 17.90 38.27 47.74
C ILE A 63 17.98 39.77 47.90
N LEU A 64 16.86 40.38 48.26
CA LEU A 64 16.79 41.80 48.62
C LEU A 64 16.56 41.94 50.12
N VAL A 65 17.44 42.67 50.80
CA VAL A 65 17.24 43.06 52.20
C VAL A 65 17.13 44.58 52.29
N LEU A 66 16.01 45.06 52.82
CA LEU A 66 15.75 46.48 53.01
C LEU A 66 15.70 46.84 54.49
N GLY A 67 16.54 47.79 54.90
CA GLY A 67 16.49 48.49 56.18
C GLY A 67 15.77 49.83 56.07
N LEU A 68 16.24 50.81 56.84
CA LEU A 68 15.73 52.20 56.85
C LEU A 68 16.67 53.21 56.17
N ARG A 69 17.70 52.73 55.47
CA ARG A 69 18.53 53.57 54.58
C ARG A 69 18.17 53.34 53.13
N TYR A 70 18.11 54.42 52.35
CA TYR A 70 17.92 54.37 50.91
C TYR A 70 19.22 53.99 50.17
N GLY A 71 20.37 54.39 50.71
CA GLY A 71 21.69 54.07 50.18
C GLY A 71 22.24 55.12 49.19
N THR A 72 23.40 54.84 48.62
CA THR A 72 24.07 55.74 47.68
C THR A 72 23.33 55.80 46.35
N LYS A 73 23.12 57.01 45.84
CA LYS A 73 22.46 57.26 44.54
C LYS A 73 23.42 57.09 43.38
N THR A 74 22.91 56.59 42.27
CA THR A 74 23.59 56.55 40.97
C THR A 74 23.48 57.89 40.26
N SER A 75 24.10 58.00 39.08
CA SER A 75 23.91 59.12 38.13
C SER A 75 22.44 59.42 37.81
N ASP A 76 21.57 58.42 37.95
CA ASP A 76 20.17 58.48 37.52
C ASP A 76 19.24 58.96 38.67
N GLY A 77 19.81 59.30 39.83
CA GLY A 77 19.07 59.83 40.97
C GLY A 77 18.34 58.78 41.82
N ILE A 78 18.49 57.49 41.52
CA ILE A 78 17.97 56.36 42.32
C ILE A 78 19.10 55.64 43.04
N SER A 79 18.82 54.95 44.14
CA SER A 79 19.85 54.17 44.85
C SER A 79 20.34 52.97 44.03
N PHE A 80 21.60 52.57 44.24
CA PHE A 80 22.14 51.35 43.63
C PHE A 80 21.25 50.13 43.91
N THR A 81 20.82 49.93 45.16
CA THR A 81 19.92 48.85 45.57
C THR A 81 18.57 48.90 44.84
N GLN A 82 17.99 50.08 44.62
CA GLN A 82 16.76 50.22 43.83
C GLN A 82 17.01 49.88 42.35
N LYS A 83 18.12 50.36 41.79
CA LYS A 83 18.49 50.09 40.40
C LYS A 83 18.72 48.58 40.16
N GLU A 84 19.40 47.92 41.09
CA GLU A 84 19.60 46.46 41.11
C GLU A 84 18.27 45.71 41.13
N TYR A 85 17.35 46.10 42.01
CA TYR A 85 16.05 45.45 42.13
C TYR A 85 15.20 45.58 40.86
N GLN A 86 15.15 46.78 40.28
CA GLN A 86 14.44 47.02 39.03
C GLN A 86 15.02 46.19 37.89
N TYR A 87 16.33 46.07 37.83
CA TYR A 87 17.02 45.25 36.84
C TYR A 87 16.76 43.76 37.02
N ALA A 88 16.79 43.25 38.26
CA ALA A 88 16.46 41.85 38.56
C ALA A 88 15.00 41.52 38.19
N LEU A 89 14.06 42.45 38.41
CA LEU A 89 12.66 42.33 37.96
C LEU A 89 12.55 42.25 36.43
N GLU A 90 13.26 43.13 35.71
CA GLU A 90 13.27 43.16 34.24
C GLU A 90 13.79 41.83 33.67
N LYS A 91 14.86 41.29 34.25
CA LYS A 91 15.47 40.02 33.86
C LYS A 91 14.71 38.80 34.37
N LYS A 92 13.62 38.99 35.13
CA LYS A 92 12.75 37.95 35.69
C LYS A 92 13.52 36.94 36.57
N ILE A 93 14.55 37.41 37.25
CA ILE A 93 15.29 36.59 38.21
C ILE A 93 14.37 36.36 39.42
N PRO A 94 14.33 35.17 40.03
CA PRO A 94 13.53 34.95 41.23
C PRO A 94 14.02 35.82 42.40
N ILE A 95 13.16 36.71 42.88
CA ILE A 95 13.47 37.67 43.96
C ILE A 95 12.85 37.20 45.29
N LEU A 96 13.68 37.16 46.33
CA LEU A 96 13.30 36.94 47.72
C LEU A 96 13.51 38.25 48.49
N ALA A 97 12.42 38.96 48.76
CA ALA A 97 12.47 40.27 49.41
C ALA A 97 12.20 40.18 50.92
N PHE A 98 13.08 40.80 51.70
CA PHE A 98 13.02 40.89 53.16
C PHE A 98 13.06 42.36 53.59
N VAL A 99 12.03 42.81 54.28
CA VAL A 99 11.82 44.22 54.63
C VAL A 99 11.83 44.38 56.14
N MET A 100 12.65 45.27 56.68
CA MET A 100 12.70 45.52 58.12
C MET A 100 11.35 46.07 58.61
N ASN A 101 10.89 45.67 59.80
CA ASN A 101 9.68 46.24 60.40
C ASN A 101 9.93 47.68 60.87
N ASP A 102 8.92 48.54 60.80
CA ASP A 102 9.02 49.96 61.19
C ASP A 102 9.13 50.16 62.71
N THR A 103 8.85 49.10 63.48
CA THR A 103 8.90 49.07 64.95
C THR A 103 10.32 48.87 65.51
N VAL A 104 11.31 48.57 64.67
CA VAL A 104 12.68 48.28 65.11
C VAL A 104 13.38 49.58 65.55
N PRO A 105 13.85 49.67 66.81
CA PRO A 105 14.59 50.85 67.27
C PRO A 105 16.01 50.84 66.67
N LEU A 106 16.31 51.81 65.81
CA LEU A 106 17.63 52.00 65.21
C LEU A 106 18.34 53.26 65.70
N SER A 107 19.67 53.19 65.79
CA SER A 107 20.50 54.38 65.96
C SER A 107 20.44 55.28 64.71
N LYS A 108 20.79 56.57 64.87
CA LYS A 108 20.83 57.53 63.75
C LYS A 108 21.77 57.10 62.62
N GLU A 109 22.76 56.28 62.91
CA GLU A 109 23.75 55.80 61.93
C GLU A 109 23.19 54.71 60.98
N LYS A 110 22.13 54.02 61.42
CA LYS A 110 21.47 52.92 60.68
C LYS A 110 20.20 53.34 59.95
N ARG A 111 19.86 54.63 59.91
CA ARG A 111 18.73 55.16 59.12
C ARG A 111 19.09 56.48 58.48
N ASP A 112 18.36 56.85 57.43
CA ASP A 112 18.46 58.20 56.88
C ASP A 112 17.53 59.17 57.67
N ASP A 113 17.88 60.47 57.68
CA ASP A 113 17.06 61.49 58.35
C ASP A 113 15.73 61.72 57.61
N ASP A 114 15.77 61.69 56.27
CA ASP A 114 14.59 61.69 55.41
C ASP A 114 14.28 60.26 54.94
N LEU A 115 13.13 59.73 55.38
CA LEU A 115 12.69 58.38 55.05
C LEU A 115 11.81 58.32 53.79
N SER A 116 11.53 59.46 53.15
CA SER A 116 10.58 59.54 52.04
C SER A 116 10.94 58.63 50.86
N GLU A 117 12.23 58.54 50.52
CA GLU A 117 12.70 57.74 49.38
C GLU A 117 12.70 56.23 49.69
N ILE A 118 13.20 55.84 50.87
CA ILE A 118 13.19 54.44 51.28
C ILE A 118 11.77 53.91 51.48
N CYS A 119 10.84 54.71 52.01
CA CYS A 119 9.44 54.33 52.13
C CYS A 119 8.81 54.05 50.76
N LYS A 120 9.02 54.93 49.77
CA LYS A 120 8.56 54.71 48.39
C LYS A 120 9.15 53.43 47.78
N PHE A 121 10.43 53.17 48.01
CA PHE A 121 11.06 51.95 47.52
C PHE A 121 10.48 50.69 48.19
N ARG A 122 10.29 50.72 49.51
CA ARG A 122 9.67 49.61 50.26
C ARG A 122 8.24 49.36 49.79
N GLU A 123 7.44 50.40 49.56
CA GLU A 123 6.09 50.29 48.98
C GLU A 123 6.12 49.65 47.58
N MET A 124 7.06 50.05 46.71
CA MET A 124 7.25 49.45 45.39
C MET A 124 7.58 47.95 45.50
N VAL A 125 8.46 47.57 46.43
CA VAL A 125 8.84 46.17 46.64
C VAL A 125 7.67 45.35 47.17
N LEU A 126 6.92 45.86 48.15
CA LEU A 126 5.73 45.20 48.71
C LEU A 126 4.61 45.03 47.67
N THR A 127 4.45 46.00 46.76
CA THR A 127 3.46 45.95 45.68
C THR A 127 3.82 44.90 44.63
N ASN A 128 5.10 44.84 44.24
CA ASN A 128 5.58 43.93 43.20
C ASN A 128 5.84 42.50 43.73
N SER A 129 6.18 42.35 45.01
CA SER A 129 6.50 41.07 45.64
C SER A 129 5.35 40.60 46.52
N LYS A 130 4.50 39.70 45.98
CA LYS A 130 3.32 39.16 46.68
C LYS A 130 3.59 38.48 48.04
N MET A 131 4.83 38.13 48.35
CA MET A 131 5.22 37.39 49.57
C MET A 131 6.52 37.92 50.22
N ALA A 132 6.77 39.23 50.15
CA ALA A 132 7.87 39.82 50.92
C ALA A 132 7.70 39.53 52.42
N GLN A 133 8.80 39.21 53.11
CA GLN A 133 8.78 38.86 54.53
C GLN A 133 9.33 40.01 55.39
N PHE A 134 8.70 40.25 56.53
CA PHE A 134 9.19 41.23 57.50
C PHE A 134 10.20 40.62 58.47
N TRP A 135 11.17 41.42 58.92
CA TRP A 135 12.16 41.00 59.92
C TRP A 135 12.45 42.10 60.95
N GLU A 136 12.81 41.69 62.16
CA GLU A 136 13.08 42.61 63.28
C GLU A 136 14.49 42.42 63.89
N ALA A 137 15.06 41.23 63.74
CA ALA A 137 16.37 40.88 64.27
C ALA A 137 17.19 40.08 63.26
N LYS A 138 18.52 40.17 63.36
CA LYS A 138 19.49 39.47 62.50
C LYS A 138 19.24 37.96 62.43
N ASP A 139 19.10 37.28 63.57
CA ASP A 139 18.93 35.82 63.58
C ASP A 139 17.64 35.36 62.91
N GLN A 140 16.57 36.16 63.06
CA GLN A 140 15.30 35.94 62.39
C GLN A 140 15.45 36.10 60.88
N LEU A 141 16.12 37.17 60.43
CA LEU A 141 16.37 37.43 59.02
C LEU A 141 17.14 36.27 58.36
N VAL A 142 18.27 35.85 58.96
CA VAL A 142 19.09 34.76 58.43
C VAL A 142 18.27 33.47 58.31
N LYS A 143 17.51 33.12 59.35
CA LYS A 143 16.62 31.94 59.33
C LYS A 143 15.57 32.03 58.21
N SER A 144 14.90 33.17 58.09
CA SER A 144 13.88 33.41 57.07
C SER A 144 14.46 33.34 55.66
N VAL A 145 15.66 33.88 55.44
CA VAL A 145 16.41 33.80 54.19
C VAL A 145 16.74 32.35 53.84
N SER A 146 17.34 31.58 54.76
CA SER A 146 17.69 30.18 54.52
C SER A 146 16.47 29.33 54.14
N ILE A 147 15.36 29.47 54.88
CA ILE A 147 14.13 28.72 54.61
C ILE A 147 13.53 29.10 53.26
N SER A 148 13.46 30.40 52.96
CA SER A 148 12.85 30.90 51.73
C SER A 148 13.69 30.52 50.51
N LEU A 149 15.01 30.64 50.60
CA LEU A 149 15.95 30.23 49.56
C LEU A 149 15.86 28.72 49.30
N MET A 150 15.88 27.90 50.35
CA MET A 150 15.76 26.45 50.20
C MET A 150 14.42 26.03 49.58
N LYS A 151 13.31 26.65 50.00
CA LYS A 151 11.99 26.42 49.38
C LYS A 151 11.99 26.82 47.91
N GLN A 152 12.58 27.97 47.58
CA GLN A 152 12.67 28.45 46.21
C GLN A 152 13.50 27.51 45.34
N ILE A 153 14.64 27.02 45.83
CA ILE A 153 15.47 26.02 45.16
C ILE A 153 14.70 24.72 44.91
N MET A 154 13.94 24.23 45.90
CA MET A 154 13.17 23.00 45.75
C MET A 154 11.97 23.13 44.80
N GLN A 155 11.28 24.27 44.78
CA GLN A 155 10.09 24.48 43.95
C GLN A 155 10.43 24.90 42.52
N LYS A 156 11.48 25.72 42.36
CA LYS A 156 11.90 26.32 41.09
C LYS A 156 13.44 26.33 41.05
N PRO A 157 14.07 25.17 40.77
CA PRO A 157 15.53 25.09 40.66
C PRO A 157 16.03 25.95 39.49
N GLY A 158 17.06 26.75 39.75
CA GLY A 158 17.80 27.49 38.72
C GLY A 158 18.65 26.57 37.85
N ILE A 159 19.44 27.15 36.96
CA ILE A 159 20.38 26.41 36.10
C ILE A 159 21.51 25.84 36.98
N GLY A 160 22.08 26.72 37.81
CA GLY A 160 23.16 26.43 38.74
C GLY A 160 24.47 26.00 38.10
N TRP A 161 25.48 25.88 38.96
CA TRP A 161 26.86 25.53 38.65
C TRP A 161 27.10 24.04 38.88
N VAL A 162 27.68 23.39 37.89
CA VAL A 162 28.13 22.00 37.96
C VAL A 162 29.65 21.94 37.83
N ARG A 163 30.27 20.99 38.53
CA ARG A 163 31.73 20.77 38.43
C ARG A 163 32.05 20.31 37.00
N GLY A 164 33.01 20.96 36.35
CA GLY A 164 33.40 20.71 34.95
C GLY A 164 33.99 19.34 34.61
N SER A 165 33.93 18.35 35.51
CA SER A 165 34.38 16.98 35.24
C SER A 165 33.53 16.25 34.19
N ASN A 166 32.35 16.77 33.84
CA ASN A 166 31.47 16.19 32.81
C ASN A 166 31.83 16.59 31.37
N ALA A 167 32.78 17.52 31.16
CA ALA A 167 33.14 17.98 29.81
C ALA A 167 33.68 16.84 28.92
N GLY A 168 34.41 15.87 29.49
CA GLY A 168 34.91 14.72 28.73
C GLY A 168 33.80 13.77 28.24
N ASN A 169 32.68 13.68 28.96
CA ASN A 169 31.54 12.85 28.54
C ASN A 169 30.75 13.52 27.42
N GLU A 170 30.62 14.85 27.43
CA GLU A 170 29.99 15.61 26.34
C GLU A 170 30.83 15.58 25.07
N GLU A 171 32.17 15.62 25.19
CA GLU A 171 33.07 15.49 24.06
C GLU A 171 33.02 14.08 23.43
N ALA A 172 33.03 13.03 24.25
CA ALA A 172 32.85 11.65 23.78
C ALA A 172 31.50 11.45 23.09
N LEU A 173 30.42 11.99 23.66
CA LEU A 173 29.07 11.93 23.07
C LEU A 173 28.97 12.71 21.75
N SER A 174 29.61 13.88 21.67
CA SER A 174 29.68 14.70 20.45
C SER A 174 30.42 13.97 19.32
N ASN A 175 31.53 13.31 19.65
CA ASN A 175 32.29 12.51 18.70
C ASN A 175 31.47 11.30 18.20
N GLU A 176 30.75 10.62 19.08
CA GLU A 176 29.89 9.49 18.73
C GLU A 176 28.71 9.92 17.85
N LEU A 177 28.06 11.06 18.16
CA LEU A 177 27.00 11.64 17.33
C LEU A 177 27.49 11.99 15.92
N THR A 178 28.72 12.52 15.82
CA THR A 178 29.33 12.85 14.53
C THR A 178 29.61 11.59 13.71
N ALA A 179 30.12 10.53 14.35
CA ALA A 179 30.35 9.24 13.72
C ALA A 179 29.03 8.59 13.23
N LEU A 180 28.00 8.53 14.08
CA LEU A 180 26.68 7.98 13.74
C LEU A 180 25.97 8.77 12.63
N SER A 181 26.14 10.09 12.61
CA SER A 181 25.57 10.93 11.55
C SER A 181 26.23 10.66 10.20
N LYS A 182 27.55 10.42 10.19
CA LYS A 182 28.28 10.03 8.98
C LYS A 182 27.84 8.66 8.48
N GLU A 183 27.75 7.67 9.36
CA GLU A 183 27.30 6.32 9.01
C GLU A 183 25.87 6.32 8.44
N ASN A 184 24.95 7.09 9.04
CA ASN A 184 23.60 7.24 8.51
C ASN A 184 23.56 7.80 7.10
N ARG A 185 24.43 8.76 6.79
CA ARG A 185 24.54 9.32 5.44
C ARG A 185 25.03 8.25 4.45
N ASP A 186 26.09 7.54 4.79
CA ASP A 186 26.66 6.49 3.94
C ASP A 186 25.65 5.35 3.69
N LEU A 187 24.87 4.95 4.71
CA LEU A 187 23.81 3.96 4.56
C LEU A 187 22.68 4.43 3.65
N ARG A 188 22.27 5.70 3.76
CA ARG A 188 21.25 6.29 2.87
C ARG A 188 21.73 6.35 1.43
N ASP A 189 22.99 6.72 1.20
CA ASP A 189 23.56 6.76 -0.15
C ASP A 189 23.62 5.33 -0.76
N ARG A 190 23.99 4.33 0.04
CA ARG A 190 23.94 2.91 -0.38
C ARG A 190 22.53 2.42 -0.66
N LEU A 191 21.55 2.81 0.15
CA LEU A 191 20.15 2.48 -0.10
C LEU A 191 19.68 3.08 -1.42
N MET A 192 20.01 4.35 -1.69
CA MET A 192 19.67 5.00 -2.96
C MET A 192 20.37 4.31 -4.14
N GLU A 193 21.63 3.91 -4.01
CA GLU A 193 22.34 3.15 -5.04
C GLU A 193 21.68 1.79 -5.28
N LEU A 194 21.35 1.05 -4.22
CA LEU A 194 20.66 -0.23 -4.31
C LEU A 194 19.25 -0.08 -4.89
N GLU A 195 18.47 0.91 -4.47
CA GLU A 195 17.15 1.22 -5.02
C GLU A 195 17.21 1.61 -6.49
N SER A 196 18.25 2.34 -6.91
CA SER A 196 18.44 2.67 -8.34
C SER A 196 18.82 1.43 -9.17
N LYS A 197 19.58 0.49 -8.59
CA LYS A 197 19.86 -0.82 -9.20
C LYS A 197 18.63 -1.74 -9.18
N LEU A 198 17.77 -1.55 -8.18
CA LEU A 198 16.51 -2.26 -7.94
C LEU A 198 15.31 -1.49 -8.46
N SER A 199 15.50 -0.45 -9.30
CA SER A 199 14.43 0.04 -10.18
C SER A 199 14.23 -1.07 -11.21
N LEU A 200 13.57 -2.12 -10.75
CA LEU A 200 13.42 -3.39 -11.40
C LEU A 200 12.79 -3.07 -12.74
N LYS A 201 13.58 -3.23 -13.79
CA LYS A 201 13.05 -3.35 -15.12
C LYS A 201 12.23 -4.63 -15.08
N LEU A 202 10.95 -4.53 -14.74
CA LEU A 202 10.05 -5.67 -14.77
C LEU A 202 9.44 -5.73 -16.18
N PRO A 203 9.27 -6.93 -16.73
CA PRO A 203 8.37 -7.09 -17.86
C PRO A 203 6.95 -6.73 -17.40
N ILE A 204 6.15 -6.17 -18.31
CA ILE A 204 4.72 -5.92 -18.07
C ILE A 204 4.01 -6.67 -19.18
N ILE A 205 3.44 -7.82 -18.85
CA ILE A 205 2.82 -8.69 -19.85
C ILE A 205 1.35 -8.36 -20.01
N ASP A 206 0.94 -8.05 -21.24
CA ASP A 206 -0.44 -7.88 -21.61
C ASP A 206 -0.90 -8.98 -22.56
N VAL A 207 -2.08 -9.53 -22.27
CA VAL A 207 -2.65 -10.68 -22.99
C VAL A 207 -4.05 -10.29 -23.45
N MET A 208 -4.27 -10.33 -24.75
CA MET A 208 -5.54 -9.98 -25.37
C MET A 208 -6.12 -11.19 -26.10
N VAL A 209 -7.32 -11.61 -25.71
CA VAL A 209 -8.07 -12.68 -26.36
C VAL A 209 -9.14 -12.03 -27.25
N LYS A 210 -9.02 -12.17 -28.57
CA LYS A 210 -9.94 -11.57 -29.56
C LYS A 210 -10.74 -12.67 -30.26
N PRO A 211 -12.08 -12.68 -30.17
CA PRO A 211 -12.90 -13.45 -31.11
C PRO A 211 -12.80 -12.79 -32.50
N SER A 212 -12.44 -13.55 -33.53
CA SER A 212 -12.45 -13.03 -34.89
C SER A 212 -13.90 -12.86 -35.37
N ALA A 213 -14.40 -11.62 -35.43
CA ALA A 213 -15.68 -11.21 -36.01
C ALA A 213 -16.86 -12.20 -35.82
N PHE A 214 -17.55 -12.11 -34.69
CA PHE A 214 -18.81 -12.82 -34.43
C PHE A 214 -20.00 -11.90 -34.72
N ASP A 215 -21.00 -12.35 -35.49
CA ASP A 215 -22.16 -11.52 -35.89
C ASP A 215 -23.29 -11.47 -34.84
N GLY A 216 -23.13 -12.16 -33.70
CA GLY A 216 -24.12 -12.20 -32.62
C GLY A 216 -25.18 -13.30 -32.75
N ALA A 217 -25.36 -13.91 -33.92
CA ALA A 217 -26.41 -14.89 -34.16
C ALA A 217 -25.89 -16.33 -34.03
N LEU A 218 -26.19 -16.98 -32.91
CA LEU A 218 -26.00 -18.43 -32.76
C LEU A 218 -26.98 -19.18 -33.68
N SER A 219 -26.45 -19.98 -34.60
CA SER A 219 -27.26 -20.89 -35.42
C SER A 219 -28.13 -21.81 -34.54
N SER A 220 -29.43 -21.87 -34.81
CA SER A 220 -30.38 -22.75 -34.11
C SER A 220 -30.41 -24.15 -34.73
N TYR A 221 -30.38 -25.18 -33.87
CA TYR A 221 -30.55 -26.57 -34.26
C TYR A 221 -32.02 -26.96 -34.11
N VAL A 222 -32.57 -27.67 -35.10
CA VAL A 222 -33.91 -28.26 -35.00
C VAL A 222 -33.76 -29.67 -34.42
N PRO A 223 -34.21 -29.93 -33.18
CA PRO A 223 -34.09 -31.23 -32.57
C PRO A 223 -34.94 -32.26 -33.33
N VAL A 224 -34.47 -33.51 -33.36
CA VAL A 224 -35.26 -34.59 -33.93
C VAL A 224 -36.34 -35.00 -32.94
N GLU A 225 -37.58 -35.03 -33.41
CA GLU A 225 -38.75 -35.40 -32.61
C GLU A 225 -38.90 -36.91 -32.49
N MET A 226 -39.60 -37.34 -31.44
CA MET A 226 -39.89 -38.74 -31.19
C MET A 226 -40.86 -39.30 -32.23
N VAL A 227 -40.50 -40.45 -32.81
CA VAL A 227 -41.38 -41.17 -33.75
C VAL A 227 -42.46 -41.93 -32.99
N VAL A 228 -43.65 -42.01 -33.59
CA VAL A 228 -44.82 -42.71 -33.00
C VAL A 228 -44.80 -44.18 -33.43
N PRO A 229 -45.20 -45.12 -32.56
CA PRO A 229 -45.42 -46.51 -32.94
C PRO A 229 -46.43 -46.64 -34.09
N ILE A 230 -46.16 -47.54 -35.03
CA ILE A 230 -47.01 -47.79 -36.20
C ILE A 230 -47.85 -49.04 -35.93
N GLY A 231 -49.17 -48.90 -35.98
CA GLY A 231 -50.11 -50.01 -35.92
C GLY A 231 -50.44 -50.58 -37.31
N PRO A 232 -51.06 -51.77 -37.38
CA PRO A 232 -51.54 -52.34 -38.65
C PRO A 232 -52.58 -51.47 -39.37
N GLU A 233 -53.31 -50.65 -38.60
CA GLU A 233 -54.34 -49.72 -39.08
C GLU A 233 -53.73 -48.53 -39.84
N ASP A 234 -52.49 -48.15 -39.49
CA ASP A 234 -51.76 -47.02 -40.05
C ASP A 234 -51.09 -47.37 -41.40
N VAL A 235 -51.15 -48.64 -41.82
CA VAL A 235 -50.58 -49.13 -43.08
C VAL A 235 -51.60 -49.00 -44.21
N ASP A 236 -51.30 -48.10 -45.15
CA ASP A 236 -52.05 -47.94 -46.40
C ASP A 236 -52.32 -49.30 -47.07
N LEU A 237 -53.56 -49.52 -47.54
CA LEU A 237 -54.00 -50.80 -48.12
C LEU A 237 -53.06 -51.34 -49.21
N PHE A 238 -52.45 -50.47 -50.00
CA PHE A 238 -51.54 -50.84 -51.11
C PHE A 238 -50.11 -51.21 -50.66
N LEU A 239 -49.75 -51.00 -49.39
CA LEU A 239 -48.43 -51.32 -48.82
C LEU A 239 -48.43 -52.59 -47.97
N ARG A 240 -49.60 -53.15 -47.67
CA ARG A 240 -49.76 -54.33 -46.79
C ARG A 240 -49.06 -55.59 -47.33
N ASP A 241 -48.91 -55.71 -48.64
CA ASP A 241 -48.16 -56.82 -49.27
C ASP A 241 -46.63 -56.66 -49.15
N TYR A 242 -46.14 -55.50 -48.70
CA TYR A 242 -44.72 -55.13 -48.68
C TYR A 242 -44.16 -54.90 -47.28
N VAL A 243 -44.99 -55.03 -46.23
CA VAL A 243 -44.62 -54.91 -44.80
C VAL A 243 -45.29 -56.01 -44.01
N SER A 244 -44.52 -56.80 -43.26
CA SER A 244 -45.07 -57.81 -42.35
C SER A 244 -45.45 -57.21 -40.99
N GLY A 245 -46.31 -57.90 -40.23
CA GLY A 245 -46.57 -57.56 -38.82
C GLY A 245 -45.28 -57.58 -37.98
N ASP A 246 -44.42 -58.56 -38.21
CA ASP A 246 -43.11 -58.68 -37.55
C ASP A 246 -42.20 -57.48 -37.84
N ASP A 247 -42.23 -56.92 -39.06
CA ASP A 247 -41.47 -55.71 -39.41
C ASP A 247 -41.93 -54.48 -38.60
N LEU A 248 -43.24 -54.40 -38.29
CA LEU A 248 -43.83 -53.31 -37.48
C LEU A 248 -43.49 -53.48 -35.99
N GLU A 249 -43.58 -54.71 -35.46
CA GLU A 249 -43.20 -55.00 -34.07
C GLU A 249 -41.71 -54.75 -33.84
N LEU A 250 -40.84 -55.15 -34.77
CA LEU A 250 -39.40 -54.87 -34.69
C LEU A 250 -39.10 -53.37 -34.68
N TYR A 251 -39.80 -52.58 -35.51
CA TYR A 251 -39.68 -51.12 -35.53
C TYR A 251 -40.12 -50.50 -34.21
N ASN A 252 -41.33 -50.84 -33.73
CA ASN A 252 -41.90 -50.28 -32.49
C ASN A 252 -41.04 -50.61 -31.26
N ASN A 253 -40.48 -51.83 -31.19
CA ASN A 253 -39.58 -52.25 -30.12
C ASN A 253 -38.19 -51.59 -30.19
N SER A 254 -37.82 -51.03 -31.35
CA SER A 254 -36.53 -50.37 -31.59
C SER A 254 -36.61 -48.83 -31.46
N ILE A 255 -37.77 -48.28 -31.08
CA ILE A 255 -37.91 -46.84 -30.77
C ILE A 255 -37.11 -46.54 -29.49
N PRO A 256 -36.18 -45.56 -29.51
CA PRO A 256 -35.35 -45.24 -28.36
C PRO A 256 -36.15 -44.60 -27.22
N LYS A 257 -35.57 -44.58 -26.03
CA LYS A 257 -36.14 -43.85 -24.88
C LYS A 257 -35.97 -42.34 -25.05
N GLN A 258 -36.81 -41.55 -24.38
CA GLN A 258 -36.71 -40.08 -24.38
C GLN A 258 -35.31 -39.59 -23.99
N ASP A 259 -34.73 -40.12 -22.91
CA ASP A 259 -33.38 -39.75 -22.45
C ASP A 259 -32.28 -40.01 -23.50
N GLU A 260 -32.44 -41.04 -24.32
CA GLU A 260 -31.48 -41.38 -25.37
C GLU A 260 -31.59 -40.42 -26.55
N LEU A 261 -32.81 -40.04 -26.92
CA LEU A 261 -33.08 -39.04 -27.94
C LEU A 261 -32.61 -37.64 -27.50
N ASP A 262 -32.82 -37.27 -26.24
CA ASP A 262 -32.38 -35.98 -25.69
C ASP A 262 -30.85 -35.87 -25.69
N ARG A 263 -30.14 -36.95 -25.34
CA ARG A 263 -28.67 -37.02 -25.46
C ARG A 263 -28.20 -36.89 -26.90
N TYR A 264 -28.83 -37.61 -27.82
CA TYR A 264 -28.53 -37.51 -29.24
C TYR A 264 -28.75 -36.10 -29.78
N ASN A 265 -29.87 -35.46 -29.45
CA ASN A 265 -30.19 -34.09 -29.86
C ASN A 265 -29.20 -33.08 -29.26
N SER A 266 -28.80 -33.24 -28.00
CA SER A 266 -27.80 -32.39 -27.35
C SER A 266 -26.42 -32.49 -28.01
N GLU A 267 -25.98 -33.71 -28.34
CA GLU A 267 -24.71 -33.91 -29.05
C GLU A 267 -24.77 -33.40 -30.50
N CYS A 268 -25.90 -33.61 -31.20
CA CYS A 268 -26.12 -33.04 -32.52
C CYS A 268 -26.13 -31.50 -32.50
N GLU A 269 -26.81 -30.88 -31.55
CA GLU A 269 -26.84 -29.43 -31.37
C GLU A 269 -25.43 -28.89 -31.12
N ARG A 270 -24.67 -29.54 -30.25
CA ARG A 270 -23.28 -29.19 -29.95
C ARG A 270 -22.40 -29.26 -31.20
N ILE A 271 -22.45 -30.36 -31.96
CA ILE A 271 -21.67 -30.52 -33.20
C ILE A 271 -22.13 -29.54 -34.29
N PHE A 272 -23.43 -29.29 -34.39
CA PHE A 272 -23.99 -28.31 -35.31
C PHE A 272 -23.47 -26.89 -35.01
N LYS A 273 -23.47 -26.48 -33.74
CA LYS A 273 -22.91 -25.21 -33.29
C LYS A 273 -21.41 -25.14 -33.57
N ILE A 274 -20.65 -26.19 -33.30
CA ILE A 274 -19.21 -26.26 -33.62
C ILE A 274 -18.99 -26.06 -35.12
N LYS A 275 -19.76 -26.70 -35.99
CA LYS A 275 -19.59 -26.58 -37.45
C LYS A 275 -19.96 -25.21 -38.01
N ASN A 276 -21.03 -24.60 -37.50
CA ASN A 276 -21.58 -23.36 -38.07
C ASN A 276 -21.06 -22.09 -37.39
N ASN A 277 -20.68 -22.17 -36.10
CA ASN A 277 -20.33 -21.00 -35.28
C ASN A 277 -18.86 -21.04 -34.80
N SER A 278 -18.03 -21.99 -35.25
CA SER A 278 -16.60 -21.98 -34.88
C SER A 278 -15.86 -20.79 -35.51
N MET A 279 -14.98 -20.19 -34.73
CA MET A 279 -14.10 -19.11 -35.14
C MET A 279 -12.64 -19.38 -34.71
N PRO A 280 -11.63 -18.90 -35.44
CA PRO A 280 -10.25 -18.91 -34.99
C PRO A 280 -10.08 -18.23 -33.61
N LEU A 281 -9.41 -18.90 -32.68
CA LEU A 281 -9.05 -18.32 -31.39
C LEU A 281 -7.78 -17.50 -31.56
N VAL A 282 -7.85 -16.18 -31.37
CA VAL A 282 -6.69 -15.28 -31.46
C VAL A 282 -6.27 -14.83 -30.07
N ILE A 283 -5.06 -15.23 -29.65
CA ILE A 283 -4.43 -14.78 -28.40
C ILE A 283 -3.19 -13.97 -28.76
N GLU A 284 -3.15 -12.72 -28.31
CA GLU A 284 -2.02 -11.82 -28.48
C GLU A 284 -1.34 -11.62 -27.13
N VAL A 285 -0.05 -11.95 -27.04
CA VAL A 285 0.78 -11.72 -25.83
C VAL A 285 1.83 -10.68 -26.15
N SER A 286 1.88 -9.61 -25.37
CA SER A 286 2.79 -8.48 -25.56
C SER A 286 3.53 -8.14 -24.27
N ASN A 287 4.78 -7.69 -24.39
CA ASN A 287 5.55 -7.18 -23.27
C ASN A 287 5.69 -5.66 -23.39
N MET A 288 4.94 -4.93 -22.57
CA MET A 288 4.92 -3.47 -22.48
C MET A 288 5.86 -2.94 -21.39
N GLY A 289 6.65 -3.82 -20.77
CA GLY A 289 7.58 -3.46 -19.70
C GLY A 289 8.90 -2.91 -20.20
N THR A 290 9.86 -2.78 -19.28
CA THR A 290 11.19 -2.23 -19.57
C THR A 290 12.30 -3.29 -19.57
N SER A 291 11.96 -4.55 -19.26
CA SER A 291 12.85 -5.71 -19.37
C SER A 291 12.21 -6.83 -20.19
N LYS A 292 13.05 -7.75 -20.65
CA LYS A 292 12.59 -9.01 -21.23
C LYS A 292 11.96 -9.90 -20.14
N ALA A 293 10.94 -10.64 -20.52
CA ALA A 293 10.37 -11.73 -19.72
C ALA A 293 11.07 -13.03 -20.09
N ASN A 294 11.48 -13.82 -19.11
CA ASN A 294 12.03 -15.16 -19.31
C ASN A 294 11.08 -16.22 -18.74
N ASN A 295 11.04 -17.40 -19.37
CA ASN A 295 10.22 -18.55 -18.95
C ASN A 295 8.74 -18.17 -18.72
N LEU A 296 8.14 -17.49 -19.70
CA LEU A 296 6.79 -16.95 -19.62
C LEU A 296 5.75 -18.04 -19.90
N TYR A 297 4.81 -18.24 -18.98
CA TYR A 297 3.63 -19.08 -19.15
C TYR A 297 2.37 -18.22 -19.10
N VAL A 298 1.51 -18.37 -20.09
CA VAL A 298 0.18 -17.76 -20.14
C VAL A 298 -0.86 -18.86 -20.20
N ASP A 299 -1.59 -19.01 -19.10
CA ASP A 299 -2.69 -19.97 -18.95
C ASP A 299 -4.01 -19.24 -19.18
N VAL A 300 -4.71 -19.56 -20.27
CA VAL A 300 -6.03 -19.01 -20.61
C VAL A 300 -7.09 -20.06 -20.34
N VAL A 301 -7.92 -19.83 -19.33
CA VAL A 301 -8.99 -20.73 -18.87
C VAL A 301 -10.33 -20.19 -19.36
N PHE A 302 -11.02 -20.99 -20.17
CA PHE A 302 -12.32 -20.66 -20.75
C PHE A 302 -13.46 -21.20 -19.86
N SER A 303 -14.54 -20.43 -19.75
CA SER A 303 -15.76 -20.88 -19.06
C SER A 303 -16.51 -21.96 -19.87
N PRO A 304 -17.38 -22.78 -19.24
CA PRO A 304 -18.06 -23.90 -19.91
C PRO A 304 -18.91 -23.52 -21.14
N GLY A 305 -19.28 -22.26 -21.28
CA GLY A 305 -20.01 -21.77 -22.46
C GLY A 305 -19.15 -21.48 -23.68
N ILE A 306 -17.81 -21.50 -23.52
CA ILE A 306 -16.84 -21.39 -24.60
C ILE A 306 -16.17 -22.75 -24.77
N PHE A 307 -16.42 -23.38 -25.91
CA PHE A 307 -15.74 -24.62 -26.29
C PHE A 307 -14.52 -24.30 -27.16
N VAL A 308 -13.34 -24.79 -26.78
CA VAL A 308 -12.08 -24.62 -27.51
C VAL A 308 -11.56 -25.98 -27.93
N PHE A 309 -11.09 -26.10 -29.17
CA PHE A 309 -10.61 -27.35 -29.76
C PHE A 309 -9.49 -27.11 -30.79
N ASP A 310 -8.73 -28.15 -31.15
CA ASP A 310 -7.69 -28.06 -32.19
C ASP A 310 -8.35 -27.95 -33.56
N GLY A 311 -7.88 -27.02 -34.41
CA GLY A 311 -8.48 -26.75 -35.71
C GLY A 311 -8.46 -27.93 -36.68
N ASN A 312 -7.64 -28.95 -36.42
CA ASN A 312 -7.57 -30.20 -37.18
C ASN A 312 -8.53 -31.28 -36.66
N GLU A 313 -9.22 -31.05 -35.55
CA GLU A 313 -10.19 -31.99 -35.00
C GLU A 313 -11.48 -31.98 -35.85
N GLU A 314 -11.88 -33.16 -36.32
CA GLU A 314 -13.10 -33.33 -37.10
C GLU A 314 -14.23 -33.92 -36.24
N PHE A 315 -15.41 -33.29 -36.30
CA PHE A 315 -16.60 -33.75 -35.58
C PHE A 315 -17.60 -34.38 -36.55
N SER A 316 -17.81 -35.69 -36.42
CA SER A 316 -18.84 -36.43 -37.17
C SER A 316 -20.18 -36.42 -36.42
N MET A 317 -21.29 -36.25 -37.14
CA MET A 317 -22.61 -36.38 -36.52
C MET A 317 -22.78 -37.81 -35.96
N PRO A 318 -23.37 -37.97 -34.75
CA PRO A 318 -23.65 -39.28 -34.19
C PRO A 318 -24.67 -40.02 -35.07
N VAL A 319 -24.69 -41.35 -34.98
CA VAL A 319 -25.67 -42.17 -35.68
C VAL A 319 -27.03 -41.94 -35.04
N SER A 320 -28.05 -41.66 -35.86
CA SER A 320 -29.42 -41.48 -35.37
C SER A 320 -29.90 -42.73 -34.63
N PRO A 321 -30.41 -42.60 -33.39
CA PRO A 321 -30.98 -43.70 -32.64
C PRO A 321 -32.38 -44.08 -33.17
N ILE A 322 -32.94 -43.29 -34.09
CA ILE A 322 -34.28 -43.54 -34.64
C ILE A 322 -34.21 -44.67 -35.69
N PRO A 323 -35.01 -45.74 -35.52
CA PRO A 323 -35.05 -46.83 -36.48
C PRO A 323 -35.62 -46.35 -37.82
N LYS A 324 -35.15 -46.93 -38.93
CA LYS A 324 -35.66 -46.61 -40.27
C LYS A 324 -37.12 -47.02 -40.39
N ASN A 325 -37.98 -46.12 -40.89
CA ASN A 325 -39.41 -46.37 -41.02
C ASN A 325 -39.69 -47.52 -42.03
N PRO A 326 -40.34 -48.63 -41.61
CA PRO A 326 -40.68 -49.75 -42.50
C PRO A 326 -41.56 -49.37 -43.69
N LEU A 327 -42.42 -48.36 -43.52
CA LEU A 327 -43.33 -47.89 -44.57
C LEU A 327 -42.59 -47.17 -45.70
N GLU A 328 -41.49 -46.47 -45.40
CA GLU A 328 -40.66 -45.84 -46.44
C GLU A 328 -39.98 -46.91 -47.32
N ARG A 329 -39.46 -47.97 -46.69
CA ARG A 329 -38.91 -49.13 -47.38
C ARG A 329 -39.97 -49.81 -48.24
N ALA A 330 -41.19 -49.94 -47.74
CA ALA A 330 -42.31 -50.54 -48.45
C ALA A 330 -42.75 -49.71 -49.66
N ARG A 331 -42.88 -48.39 -49.49
CA ARG A 331 -43.17 -47.45 -50.59
C ARG A 331 -42.10 -47.52 -51.66
N ALA A 332 -40.82 -47.51 -51.27
CA ALA A 332 -39.71 -47.64 -52.22
C ALA A 332 -39.80 -48.95 -53.04
N LYS A 333 -40.17 -50.07 -52.40
CA LYS A 333 -40.40 -51.35 -53.09
C LYS A 333 -41.63 -51.31 -54.00
N TYR A 334 -42.76 -50.80 -53.53
CA TYR A 334 -44.02 -50.72 -54.28
C TYR A 334 -43.88 -49.85 -55.53
N TYR A 335 -43.36 -48.63 -55.39
CA TYR A 335 -43.12 -47.74 -56.55
C TYR A 335 -42.00 -48.28 -57.45
N GLY A 336 -40.92 -48.82 -56.89
CA GLY A 336 -39.84 -49.45 -57.66
C GLY A 336 -40.24 -50.73 -58.41
N ALA A 337 -41.31 -51.43 -57.97
CA ALA A 337 -41.91 -52.56 -58.67
C ALA A 337 -42.86 -52.09 -59.79
N ARG A 338 -43.60 -51.00 -59.58
CA ARG A 338 -44.48 -50.40 -60.60
C ARG A 338 -43.71 -49.73 -61.75
N VAL A 339 -42.57 -49.11 -61.48
CA VAL A 339 -41.69 -48.53 -62.52
C VAL A 339 -41.05 -49.62 -63.39
N ARG A 340 -40.92 -50.86 -62.92
CA ARG A 340 -40.44 -51.99 -63.74
C ARG A 340 -41.45 -52.52 -64.77
N GLY A 341 -42.71 -52.07 -64.74
CA GLY A 341 -43.77 -52.47 -65.67
C GLY A 341 -44.01 -51.53 -66.87
N LEU A 342 -43.34 -50.37 -66.90
CA LEU A 342 -43.34 -49.42 -68.02
C LEU A 342 -41.94 -48.79 -68.09
N ASP A 343 -41.02 -49.44 -68.81
CA ASP A 343 -40.04 -48.80 -69.71
C ASP A 343 -38.97 -49.81 -70.16
N LEU A 344 -39.30 -50.48 -71.27
CA LEU A 344 -38.36 -50.98 -72.26
C LEU A 344 -38.02 -49.84 -73.24
N TYR A 345 -37.72 -48.63 -72.76
CA TYR A 345 -37.33 -47.51 -73.65
C TYR A 345 -36.69 -46.30 -72.91
N ASP A 346 -35.62 -46.48 -72.13
CA ASP A 346 -34.57 -45.44 -72.08
C ASP A 346 -33.23 -46.00 -71.58
N LYS A 347 -32.57 -46.78 -72.44
CA LYS A 347 -31.13 -47.09 -72.32
C LYS A 347 -30.29 -45.90 -72.80
N LYS A 348 -30.52 -44.70 -72.27
CA LYS A 348 -29.59 -43.56 -72.42
C LYS A 348 -29.84 -42.41 -71.44
N ARG A 349 -30.08 -42.70 -70.16
CA ARG A 349 -29.94 -41.67 -69.12
C ARG A 349 -29.54 -42.18 -67.73
N GLN A 350 -28.68 -43.20 -67.72
CA GLN A 350 -28.01 -43.69 -66.53
C GLN A 350 -26.49 -43.73 -66.77
N ASP A 351 -25.95 -42.57 -67.15
CA ASP A 351 -24.51 -42.32 -67.27
C ASP A 351 -24.12 -40.86 -66.91
N ILE A 352 -25.02 -40.10 -66.25
CA ILE A 352 -24.80 -38.69 -65.88
C ILE A 352 -25.13 -38.37 -64.40
N LEU A 353 -25.63 -39.32 -63.60
CA LEU A 353 -25.96 -39.04 -62.18
C LEU A 353 -25.42 -40.03 -61.14
N ASP A 354 -24.60 -41.02 -61.54
CA ASP A 354 -23.84 -41.87 -60.61
C ASP A 354 -22.33 -41.53 -60.56
N ASN A 355 -21.93 -40.41 -61.20
CA ASN A 355 -20.57 -39.85 -61.14
C ASN A 355 -20.46 -38.57 -60.28
N LEU A 356 -21.32 -38.44 -59.26
CA LEU A 356 -21.23 -37.34 -58.28
C LEU A 356 -21.01 -37.81 -56.83
N PHE A 357 -20.95 -39.13 -56.55
CA PHE A 357 -20.78 -39.60 -55.17
C PHE A 357 -19.80 -40.77 -54.93
N ASN A 358 -18.99 -41.21 -55.89
CA ASN A 358 -17.86 -42.10 -55.59
C ASN A 358 -16.63 -41.82 -56.48
N ALA A 359 -15.46 -41.79 -55.82
CA ALA A 359 -14.11 -41.67 -56.37
C ALA A 359 -13.70 -40.31 -57.00
N ARG A 360 -13.32 -39.35 -56.13
CA ARG A 360 -12.08 -38.59 -56.36
C ARG A 360 -11.01 -39.06 -55.37
N SER A 361 -10.47 -40.22 -55.69
CA SER A 361 -9.16 -40.68 -55.24
C SER A 361 -8.40 -41.18 -56.46
N ALA A 362 -7.56 -40.31 -57.04
CA ALA A 362 -6.26 -40.69 -57.60
C ALA A 362 -5.47 -39.46 -58.07
N ILE A 363 -4.40 -39.17 -57.32
CA ILE A 363 -3.03 -38.93 -57.80
C ILE A 363 -2.86 -37.80 -58.83
N SER A 364 -2.43 -36.64 -58.32
CA SER A 364 -1.71 -35.59 -59.05
C SER A 364 -0.25 -35.55 -58.57
N PRO A 365 0.67 -35.05 -59.40
CA PRO A 365 2.02 -35.59 -59.50
C PRO A 365 2.90 -35.19 -58.33
N SER A 366 3.79 -36.13 -58.01
CA SER A 366 4.94 -36.02 -57.13
C SER A 366 5.63 -34.66 -57.18
N ALA A 367 5.32 -33.81 -56.22
CA ALA A 367 6.32 -32.98 -55.58
C ALA A 367 6.69 -33.72 -54.29
N SER A 368 7.89 -34.30 -54.27
CA SER A 368 8.52 -34.78 -53.04
C SER A 368 8.64 -33.60 -52.08
N ILE A 369 7.63 -33.43 -51.23
CA ILE A 369 7.68 -32.58 -50.05
C ILE A 369 8.54 -33.37 -49.07
N ILE A 370 9.84 -33.07 -49.10
CA ILE A 370 10.74 -33.30 -47.98
C ILE A 370 9.95 -32.92 -46.72
N PRO A 371 9.81 -33.79 -45.70
CA PRO A 371 9.21 -33.36 -44.46
C PRO A 371 10.05 -32.16 -44.02
N ARG A 372 9.47 -30.95 -44.02
CA ARG A 372 10.07 -29.86 -43.28
C ARG A 372 9.98 -30.31 -41.84
N ILE A 373 11.03 -31.00 -41.40
CA ILE A 373 11.38 -31.12 -39.99
C ILE A 373 11.29 -29.67 -39.51
N PRO A 374 10.30 -29.32 -38.67
CA PRO A 374 10.21 -27.96 -38.20
C PRO A 374 11.55 -27.69 -37.52
N LYS A 375 12.17 -26.54 -37.81
CA LYS A 375 13.40 -26.14 -37.11
C LYS A 375 13.15 -26.35 -35.62
N ILE A 376 13.87 -27.30 -35.01
CA ILE A 376 13.77 -27.70 -33.60
C ILE A 376 14.46 -26.60 -32.79
N ASN A 377 13.85 -25.41 -32.84
CA ASN A 377 14.13 -24.25 -32.02
C ASN A 377 12.93 -23.30 -32.21
N ARG A 378 11.76 -23.75 -31.73
CA ARG A 378 10.64 -22.85 -31.52
C ARG A 378 10.77 -22.34 -30.09
N ASP A 379 10.98 -21.04 -29.93
CA ASP A 379 11.12 -20.38 -28.61
C ASP A 379 9.77 -20.29 -27.85
N TRP A 380 8.79 -21.12 -28.23
CA TRP A 380 7.44 -21.17 -27.70
C TRP A 380 6.73 -22.48 -28.06
N ASP A 381 5.80 -22.88 -27.19
CA ASP A 381 4.93 -24.04 -27.39
C ASP A 381 3.50 -23.74 -26.88
N THR A 382 2.51 -24.47 -27.38
CA THR A 382 1.12 -24.34 -26.97
C THR A 382 0.45 -25.70 -26.85
N TRP A 383 -0.41 -25.88 -25.85
CA TRP A 383 -1.24 -27.08 -25.72
C TRP A 383 -2.61 -26.74 -25.13
N LEU A 384 -3.59 -27.57 -25.43
CA LEU A 384 -4.94 -27.50 -24.91
C LEU A 384 -5.16 -28.66 -23.95
N ASP A 385 -5.60 -28.36 -22.73
CA ASP A 385 -5.98 -29.34 -21.72
C ASP A 385 -7.40 -29.04 -21.22
N GLY A 386 -8.37 -29.79 -21.74
CA GLY A 386 -9.79 -29.58 -21.50
C GLY A 386 -10.28 -28.22 -22.01
N GLY A 387 -10.45 -27.26 -21.10
CA GLY A 387 -10.86 -25.87 -21.39
C GLY A 387 -9.77 -24.84 -21.12
N LYS A 388 -8.51 -25.27 -20.98
CA LYS A 388 -7.36 -24.40 -20.71
C LYS A 388 -6.36 -24.46 -21.86
N VAL A 389 -6.06 -23.32 -22.45
CA VAL A 389 -4.95 -23.16 -23.40
C VAL A 389 -3.76 -22.61 -22.66
N THR A 390 -2.65 -23.36 -22.64
CA THR A 390 -1.38 -22.88 -22.08
C THR A 390 -0.43 -22.51 -23.21
N ILE A 391 0.16 -21.32 -23.11
CA ILE A 391 1.20 -20.82 -24.01
C ILE A 391 2.48 -20.69 -23.20
N LYS A 392 3.50 -21.47 -23.56
CA LYS A 392 4.85 -21.36 -23.02
C LYS A 392 5.73 -20.59 -23.98
N MET A 393 6.52 -19.64 -23.49
CA MET A 393 7.54 -18.91 -24.25
C MET A 393 8.83 -18.86 -23.45
N ASP A 394 9.96 -19.15 -24.10
CA ASP A 394 11.26 -19.12 -23.43
C ASP A 394 11.67 -17.67 -23.11
N GLU A 395 11.41 -16.74 -24.03
CA GLU A 395 11.58 -15.31 -23.80
C GLU A 395 10.60 -14.43 -24.61
N LEU A 396 10.32 -13.24 -24.08
CA LEU A 396 9.62 -12.15 -24.76
C LEU A 396 10.29 -10.81 -24.46
N LEU A 397 10.98 -10.26 -25.46
CA LEU A 397 11.64 -8.95 -25.36
C LEU A 397 10.63 -7.83 -25.08
N HIS A 398 11.06 -6.81 -24.34
CA HIS A 398 10.30 -5.57 -24.17
C HIS A 398 9.90 -4.99 -25.53
N THR A 399 8.70 -4.42 -25.64
CA THR A 399 8.06 -3.86 -26.84
C THR A 399 7.70 -4.86 -27.97
N ARG A 400 7.91 -6.17 -27.77
CA ARG A 400 7.49 -7.19 -28.74
C ARG A 400 6.14 -7.78 -28.36
N SER A 401 5.40 -8.22 -29.39
CA SER A 401 4.20 -9.03 -29.25
C SER A 401 4.30 -10.30 -30.11
N LYS A 402 3.59 -11.35 -29.70
CA LYS A 402 3.36 -12.58 -30.46
C LYS A 402 1.86 -12.84 -30.52
N ILE A 403 1.39 -13.25 -31.70
CA ILE A 403 -0.01 -13.58 -31.96
C ILE A 403 -0.10 -15.08 -32.25
N PHE A 404 -1.03 -15.75 -31.56
CA PHE A 404 -1.32 -17.17 -31.70
C PHE A 404 -2.75 -17.30 -32.23
N SER A 405 -2.91 -17.76 -33.48
CA SER A 405 -4.20 -17.84 -34.17
C SER A 405 -4.37 -19.05 -35.11
N ASP A 406 -3.33 -19.87 -35.24
CA ASP A 406 -3.21 -20.89 -36.28
C ASP A 406 -3.70 -22.27 -35.83
N ARG A 407 -3.64 -22.57 -34.53
CA ARG A 407 -3.88 -23.93 -34.01
C ARG A 407 -5.27 -24.20 -33.45
N TYR A 408 -5.85 -23.26 -32.69
CA TYR A 408 -7.08 -23.51 -31.94
C TYR A 408 -8.26 -22.73 -32.52
N LYS A 409 -9.44 -23.34 -32.43
CA LYS A 409 -10.73 -22.70 -32.73
C LYS A 409 -11.57 -22.65 -31.46
N MET A 410 -12.46 -21.68 -31.39
CA MET A 410 -13.43 -21.53 -30.31
C MET A 410 -14.85 -21.44 -30.85
N CYS A 411 -15.83 -21.85 -30.04
CA CYS A 411 -17.25 -21.77 -30.34
C CYS A 411 -18.03 -21.45 -29.06
N PHE A 412 -18.99 -20.53 -29.13
CA PHE A 412 -19.94 -20.31 -28.05
C PHE A 412 -21.06 -21.35 -28.12
N LEU A 413 -21.39 -21.98 -26.99
CA LEU A 413 -22.43 -23.02 -26.92
C LEU A 413 -23.82 -22.46 -26.60
N PHE A 414 -23.89 -21.34 -25.90
CA PHE A 414 -25.13 -20.64 -25.54
C PHE A 414 -24.89 -19.12 -25.48
N SER A 415 -25.96 -18.34 -25.62
CA SER A 415 -25.92 -16.88 -25.49
C SER A 415 -25.80 -16.45 -24.04
N GLY A 416 -25.22 -15.27 -23.80
CA GLY A 416 -25.02 -14.70 -22.47
C GLY A 416 -23.59 -14.29 -22.18
N LYS A 417 -23.30 -14.12 -20.88
CA LYS A 417 -21.98 -13.68 -20.41
C LYS A 417 -21.06 -14.86 -20.19
N HIS A 418 -19.88 -14.79 -20.81
CA HIS A 418 -18.84 -15.80 -20.72
C HIS A 418 -17.55 -15.16 -20.22
N SER A 419 -16.98 -15.71 -19.15
CA SER A 419 -15.72 -15.22 -18.59
C SER A 419 -14.54 -16.05 -19.09
N VAL A 420 -13.39 -15.39 -19.25
CA VAL A 420 -12.08 -16.01 -19.51
C VAL A 420 -11.09 -15.50 -18.47
N ILE A 421 -10.39 -16.43 -17.84
CA ILE A 421 -9.39 -16.14 -16.80
C ILE A 421 -8.02 -16.36 -17.40
N ILE A 422 -7.18 -15.33 -17.36
CA ILE A 422 -5.81 -15.37 -17.87
C ILE A 422 -4.86 -15.34 -16.67
N LYS A 423 -3.99 -16.32 -16.54
CA LYS A 423 -2.93 -16.37 -15.53
C LYS A 423 -1.58 -16.23 -16.20
N ILE A 424 -0.79 -15.29 -15.72
CA ILE A 424 0.53 -14.97 -16.26
C ILE A 424 1.58 -15.33 -15.21
N ILE A 425 2.52 -16.17 -15.60
CA ILE A 425 3.61 -16.65 -14.76
C ILE A 425 4.91 -16.34 -15.48
N CYS A 426 5.82 -15.65 -14.80
CA CYS A 426 7.08 -15.19 -15.38
C CYS A 426 8.18 -15.33 -14.31
N GLU A 427 9.43 -15.60 -14.71
CA GLU A 427 10.54 -15.75 -13.75
C GLU A 427 10.79 -14.47 -12.93
N GLU A 428 10.54 -13.31 -13.53
CA GLU A 428 10.67 -12.01 -12.89
C GLU A 428 9.50 -11.65 -11.95
N TYR A 429 8.40 -12.43 -11.97
CA TYR A 429 7.23 -12.18 -11.14
C TYR A 429 7.33 -12.96 -9.82
N GLY A 430 7.15 -12.27 -8.69
CA GLY A 430 7.10 -12.91 -7.37
C GLY A 430 5.83 -13.72 -7.12
N GLU A 431 4.74 -13.39 -7.82
CA GLU A 431 3.43 -14.04 -7.71
C GLU A 431 2.76 -14.14 -9.09
N VAL A 432 1.74 -14.99 -9.21
CA VAL A 432 0.98 -15.17 -10.46
C VAL A 432 0.03 -13.99 -10.67
N GLU A 433 0.17 -13.30 -11.80
CA GLU A 433 -0.74 -12.21 -12.17
C GLU A 433 -1.98 -12.80 -12.85
N SER A 434 -3.18 -12.39 -12.42
CA SER A 434 -4.45 -12.89 -12.97
C SER A 434 -5.27 -11.74 -13.58
N LYS A 435 -5.75 -11.93 -14.82
CA LYS A 435 -6.62 -11.02 -15.55
C LYS A 435 -7.94 -11.70 -15.90
N PHE A 436 -9.02 -10.92 -15.93
CA PHE A 436 -10.36 -11.39 -16.26
C PHE A 436 -10.86 -10.66 -17.49
N VAL A 437 -11.39 -11.42 -18.45
CA VAL A 437 -12.01 -10.90 -19.67
C VAL A 437 -13.43 -11.45 -19.74
N GLU A 438 -14.41 -10.58 -19.96
CA GLU A 438 -15.81 -10.97 -20.16
C GLU A 438 -16.21 -10.76 -21.62
N PHE A 439 -16.91 -11.75 -22.17
CA PHE A 439 -17.54 -11.70 -23.47
C PHE A 439 -19.06 -11.74 -23.29
N GLU A 440 -19.77 -10.93 -24.05
CA GLU A 440 -21.24 -10.94 -24.14
C GLU A 440 -21.63 -11.35 -25.56
N VAL A 441 -22.42 -12.41 -25.67
CA VAL A 441 -22.73 -13.13 -26.92
C VAL A 441 -24.23 -13.23 -27.12
#